data_AF-A0A7X5VM62-F1
#
_entry.id   AF-A0A7X5VM62-F1
#
_cell.length_a   1.000
_cell.length_b   1.000
_cell.length_c   1.000
_cell.angle_alpha   90.00
_cell.angle_beta   90.00
_cell.angle_gamma   90.00
#
_symmetry.space_group_name_H-M   'P 1'
#
loop_
_entity.id
_entity.type
_entity.pdbx_description
1 polymer ?
#
loop_
_entity_poly.entity_id
_entity_poly.type
_entity_poly.pdbx_seq_one_letter_code
_entity_poly.pdbx_strand_id
1 'polypeptide(L)'
;VMAAIRAIIVGEAHVVLAGGMESMSRVPYLLDARWGWRMGHQDAVDAMYRDGFVDPICGKVMGETAETLAARYEITRDEQDAYAARTQHRAEAAWRDGRFEREVAPVEIETRKGTLTIERDEHPRAGVTTEGLAELKPVFDPDNGSVTAGNSSGITDGAASMLVLAGETADKLGVEPIARWVSSRVDGVQPEIMGIGPVPAVRNLLESTRVSLDDIDLIELNEAFAAQVLAVDRELGFDPERLNVNGGAIALGHPIGCSGARILVTLLHEMQ
;
A
#
# COMPACT_ATOMS: atom_id res chain seq x y z
N VAL A 1 -11.96 -1.26 6.57
CA VAL A 1 -12.89 -0.14 6.24
C VAL A 1 -14.18 -0.61 5.58
N MET A 2 -14.17 -1.31 4.43
CA MET A 2 -15.41 -1.76 3.75
C MET A 2 -16.40 -2.56 4.64
N ALA A 3 -15.90 -3.40 5.55
CA ALA A 3 -16.76 -4.14 6.48
C ALA A 3 -17.54 -3.21 7.43
N ALA A 4 -16.90 -2.15 7.93
CA ALA A 4 -17.54 -1.14 8.76
C ALA A 4 -18.65 -0.41 8.01
N ILE A 5 -18.39 -0.02 6.75
CA ILE A 5 -19.38 0.61 5.88
C ILE A 5 -20.59 -0.31 5.69
N ARG A 6 -20.37 -1.60 5.40
CA ARG A 6 -21.47 -2.57 5.23
C ARG A 6 -22.30 -2.71 6.50
N ALA A 7 -21.65 -2.88 7.67
CA ALA A 7 -22.34 -2.97 8.96
C ALA A 7 -23.22 -1.75 9.23
N ILE A 8 -22.75 -0.55 8.85
CA ILE A 8 -23.54 0.69 8.97
C ILE A 8 -24.72 0.70 7.98
N ILE A 9 -24.49 0.32 6.72
CA ILE A 9 -25.55 0.28 5.69
C ILE A 9 -26.68 -0.68 6.06
N VAL A 10 -26.36 -1.85 6.65
CA VAL A 10 -27.37 -2.82 7.08
C VAL A 10 -27.99 -2.50 8.45
N GLY A 11 -27.56 -1.42 9.10
CA GLY A 11 -28.12 -0.97 10.38
C GLY A 11 -27.62 -1.73 11.61
N GLU A 12 -26.51 -2.46 11.51
CA GLU A 12 -25.90 -3.19 12.64
C GLU A 12 -25.01 -2.30 13.51
N ALA A 13 -24.53 -1.18 12.96
CA ALA A 13 -23.69 -0.22 13.67
C ALA A 13 -23.97 1.22 13.19
N HIS A 14 -23.61 2.19 14.02
CA HIS A 14 -23.75 3.62 13.70
C HIS A 14 -22.41 4.38 13.75
N VAL A 15 -21.43 3.86 14.49
CA VAL A 15 -20.06 4.35 14.59
C VAL A 15 -19.15 3.14 14.68
N VAL A 16 -18.12 3.09 13.84
CA VAL A 16 -17.15 1.99 13.82
C VAL A 16 -15.74 2.56 13.64
N LEU A 17 -14.82 2.19 14.51
CA LEU A 17 -13.39 2.39 14.26
C LEU A 17 -12.92 1.34 13.25
N ALA A 18 -12.44 1.80 12.10
CA ALA A 18 -11.95 0.95 11.03
C ALA A 18 -10.52 1.32 10.66
N GLY A 19 -9.71 0.34 10.29
CA GLY A 19 -8.32 0.59 9.96
C GLY A 19 -7.58 -0.70 9.66
N GLY A 20 -6.28 -0.63 9.85
CA GLY A 20 -5.35 -1.75 9.75
C GLY A 20 -4.06 -1.43 10.48
N MET A 21 -3.35 -2.46 10.90
CA MET A 21 -2.03 -2.35 11.52
C MET A 21 -1.18 -3.51 11.07
N GLU A 22 0.12 -3.29 10.96
CA GLU A 22 1.09 -4.34 10.69
C GLU A 22 2.42 -3.99 11.39
N SER A 23 3.08 -5.02 11.92
CA SER A 23 4.48 -4.90 12.34
C SER A 23 5.26 -6.05 11.73
N MET A 24 5.71 -5.82 10.50
CA MET A 24 6.48 -6.77 9.70
C MET A 24 7.83 -7.09 10.37
N SER A 25 8.44 -6.11 11.05
CA SER A 25 9.68 -6.30 11.83
C SER A 25 9.53 -7.30 12.98
N ARG A 26 8.29 -7.65 13.37
CA ARG A 26 7.98 -8.52 14.52
C ARG A 26 7.34 -9.85 14.12
N VAL A 27 7.25 -10.15 12.83
CA VAL A 27 6.70 -11.41 12.35
C VAL A 27 7.63 -12.57 12.75
N PRO A 28 7.12 -13.65 13.37
CA PRO A 28 7.97 -14.70 13.93
C PRO A 28 8.43 -15.70 12.87
N TYR A 29 9.48 -16.46 13.21
CA TYR A 29 9.76 -17.74 12.58
C TYR A 29 8.87 -18.84 13.20
N LEU A 30 8.44 -19.79 12.39
CA LEU A 30 7.54 -20.87 12.76
C LEU A 30 8.23 -22.22 12.65
N LEU A 31 7.87 -23.11 13.57
CA LEU A 31 8.35 -24.49 13.64
C LEU A 31 7.14 -25.42 13.75
N ASP A 32 7.06 -26.45 12.91
CA ASP A 32 6.03 -27.49 13.04
C ASP A 32 6.38 -28.50 14.15
N ALA A 33 6.58 -27.99 15.37
CA ALA A 33 7.11 -28.75 16.49
C ALA A 33 6.03 -29.39 17.38
N ARG A 34 4.74 -29.18 17.07
CA ARG A 34 3.62 -29.50 17.98
C ARG A 34 3.63 -30.95 18.48
N TRP A 35 3.99 -31.89 17.61
CA TRP A 35 4.00 -33.33 17.91
C TRP A 35 5.40 -33.92 18.10
N GLY A 36 6.44 -33.08 18.04
CA GLY A 36 7.84 -33.49 18.12
C GLY A 36 8.37 -34.11 16.81
N TRP A 37 9.66 -33.92 16.54
CA TRP A 37 10.30 -34.33 15.28
C TRP A 37 11.03 -35.67 15.32
N ARG A 38 11.03 -36.37 16.47
CA ARG A 38 11.80 -37.60 16.73
C ARG A 38 13.32 -37.42 16.57
N MET A 39 13.84 -37.19 15.36
CA MET A 39 15.26 -37.00 15.06
C MET A 39 15.47 -36.35 13.68
N GLY A 40 16.40 -35.40 13.55
CA GLY A 40 16.80 -34.78 12.27
C GLY A 40 16.76 -33.24 12.27
N HIS A 41 17.40 -32.62 11.27
CA HIS A 41 17.31 -31.17 11.04
C HIS A 41 15.91 -30.78 10.56
N GLN A 42 15.51 -29.54 10.86
CA GLN A 42 14.19 -28.99 10.54
C GLN A 42 14.34 -27.54 10.14
N ASP A 43 13.50 -27.10 9.21
CA ASP A 43 13.51 -25.72 8.73
C ASP A 43 12.75 -24.81 9.70
N ALA A 44 13.33 -23.64 9.95
CA ALA A 44 12.63 -22.53 10.58
C ALA A 44 11.97 -21.71 9.48
N VAL A 45 10.64 -21.67 9.47
CA VAL A 45 9.86 -21.02 8.42
C VAL A 45 9.69 -19.55 8.75
N ASP A 46 10.21 -18.66 7.91
CA ASP A 46 9.91 -17.23 8.00
C ASP A 46 8.41 -17.00 7.68
N ALA A 47 7.62 -16.60 8.67
CA ALA A 47 6.19 -16.40 8.47
C ALA A 47 5.89 -15.17 7.61
N MET A 48 6.77 -14.15 7.60
CA MET A 48 6.59 -12.97 6.75
C MET A 48 6.72 -13.38 5.27
N TYR A 49 7.73 -14.20 4.98
CA TYR A 49 7.92 -14.75 3.65
C TYR A 49 6.74 -15.64 3.23
N ARG A 50 6.36 -16.61 4.07
CA ARG A 50 5.30 -17.58 3.75
C ARG A 50 3.90 -16.94 3.66
N ASP A 51 3.52 -16.13 4.65
CA ASP A 51 2.14 -15.64 4.80
C ASP A 51 1.91 -14.29 4.12
N GLY A 52 2.99 -13.52 3.88
CA GLY A 52 2.91 -12.17 3.31
C GLY A 52 3.41 -12.05 1.87
N PHE A 53 4.43 -12.81 1.47
CA PHE A 53 5.13 -12.58 0.20
C PHE A 53 5.06 -13.70 -0.82
N VAL A 54 4.77 -14.94 -0.43
CA VAL A 54 4.62 -16.07 -1.35
C VAL A 54 3.15 -16.32 -1.64
N ASP A 55 2.79 -16.34 -2.91
CA ASP A 55 1.48 -16.82 -3.31
C ASP A 55 1.42 -18.36 -3.22
N PRO A 56 0.51 -18.94 -2.43
CA PRO A 56 0.44 -20.39 -2.27
C PRO A 56 -0.19 -21.11 -3.47
N ILE A 57 -0.79 -20.39 -4.42
CA ILE A 57 -1.52 -20.95 -5.56
C ILE A 57 -0.60 -21.09 -6.78
N CYS A 58 0.13 -20.03 -7.13
CA CYS A 58 1.07 -20.02 -8.26
C CYS A 58 2.52 -20.25 -7.84
N GLY A 59 2.81 -20.25 -6.53
CA GLY A 59 4.16 -20.52 -5.99
C GLY A 59 5.16 -19.38 -6.21
N LYS A 60 4.71 -18.22 -6.71
CA LYS A 60 5.55 -17.05 -6.97
C LYS A 60 5.64 -16.16 -5.73
N VAL A 61 6.80 -15.57 -5.50
CA VAL A 61 6.95 -14.42 -4.61
C VAL A 61 6.33 -13.20 -5.30
N MET A 62 5.75 -12.26 -4.53
CA MET A 62 5.07 -11.08 -5.06
C MET A 62 5.93 -10.30 -6.09
N GLY A 63 7.24 -10.20 -5.89
CA GLY A 63 8.14 -9.57 -6.85
C GLY A 63 8.22 -10.27 -8.21
N GLU A 64 8.12 -11.60 -8.27
CA GLU A 64 8.07 -12.35 -9.53
C GLU A 64 6.76 -12.12 -10.28
N THR A 65 5.66 -11.82 -9.55
CA THR A 65 4.40 -11.39 -10.18
C THR A 65 4.52 -9.99 -10.80
N ALA A 66 5.32 -9.11 -10.18
CA ALA A 66 5.63 -7.80 -10.74
C ALA A 66 6.50 -7.92 -12.00
N GLU A 67 7.50 -8.81 -12.03
CA GLU A 67 8.26 -9.12 -13.25
C GLU A 67 7.35 -9.69 -14.35
N THR A 68 6.37 -10.53 -13.98
CA THR A 68 5.37 -11.07 -14.92
C THR A 68 4.57 -9.93 -15.57
N LEU A 69 4.17 -8.92 -14.80
CA LEU A 69 3.51 -7.72 -15.33
C LEU A 69 4.46 -6.87 -16.17
N ALA A 70 5.70 -6.67 -15.73
CA ALA A 70 6.69 -5.90 -16.47
C ALA A 70 6.92 -6.49 -17.87
N ALA A 71 7.12 -7.81 -17.96
CA ALA A 71 7.26 -8.51 -19.23
C ALA A 71 5.99 -8.41 -20.09
N ARG A 72 4.80 -8.64 -19.51
CA ARG A 72 3.54 -8.66 -20.25
C ARG A 72 3.15 -7.31 -20.85
N TYR A 73 3.40 -6.24 -20.10
CA TYR A 73 3.05 -4.89 -20.53
C TYR A 73 4.19 -4.19 -21.26
N GLU A 74 5.39 -4.79 -21.33
CA GLU A 74 6.61 -4.16 -21.86
C GLU A 74 7.01 -2.93 -21.03
N ILE A 75 7.04 -3.07 -19.70
CA ILE A 75 7.47 -2.02 -18.78
C ILE A 75 8.98 -2.12 -18.61
N THR A 76 9.68 -1.09 -19.06
CA THR A 76 11.14 -1.07 -19.00
C THR A 76 11.63 -0.78 -17.58
N ARG A 77 12.89 -1.13 -17.32
CA ARG A 77 13.58 -0.76 -16.07
C ARG A 77 13.61 0.76 -15.88
N ASP A 78 13.91 1.50 -16.94
CA ASP A 78 14.01 2.96 -16.90
C ASP A 78 12.67 3.61 -16.52
N GLU A 79 11.54 3.08 -17.01
CA GLU A 79 10.21 3.56 -16.61
C GLU A 79 9.93 3.30 -15.13
N GLN A 80 10.30 2.14 -14.62
CA GLN A 80 10.13 1.79 -13.21
C GLN A 80 10.98 2.69 -12.30
N ASP A 81 12.23 2.93 -12.67
CA ASP A 81 13.14 3.78 -11.90
C ASP A 81 12.74 5.26 -11.98
N ALA A 82 12.26 5.74 -13.14
CA ALA A 82 11.70 7.08 -13.28
C ALA A 82 10.45 7.28 -12.41
N TYR A 83 9.56 6.27 -12.35
CA TYR A 83 8.42 6.27 -11.44
C TYR A 83 8.88 6.34 -9.98
N ALA A 84 9.84 5.49 -9.60
CA ALA A 84 10.37 5.39 -8.25
C ALA A 84 11.05 6.69 -7.78
N ALA A 85 11.82 7.36 -8.65
CA ALA A 85 12.39 8.67 -8.35
C ALA A 85 11.31 9.72 -8.14
N ARG A 86 10.26 9.73 -8.98
CA ARG A 86 9.15 10.69 -8.86
C ARG A 86 8.41 10.53 -7.53
N THR A 87 8.05 9.32 -7.13
CA THR A 87 7.31 9.08 -5.87
C THR A 87 8.17 9.40 -4.64
N GLN A 88 9.48 9.15 -4.68
CA GLN A 88 10.42 9.58 -3.63
C GLN A 88 10.47 11.11 -3.48
N HIS A 89 10.59 11.84 -4.60
CA HIS A 89 10.57 13.30 -4.57
C HIS A 89 9.23 13.88 -4.10
N ARG A 90 8.11 13.26 -4.45
CA ARG A 90 6.78 13.67 -3.96
C ARG A 90 6.65 13.46 -2.46
N ALA A 91 7.09 12.32 -1.94
CA ALA A 91 7.10 12.06 -0.50
C ALA A 91 7.99 13.03 0.27
N GLU A 92 9.19 13.32 -0.25
CA GLU A 92 10.10 14.32 0.33
C GLU A 92 9.45 15.71 0.36
N ALA A 93 8.83 16.14 -0.74
CA ALA A 93 8.13 17.41 -0.83
C ALA A 93 6.94 17.47 0.13
N ALA A 94 6.11 16.43 0.19
CA ALA A 94 4.94 16.39 1.09
C ALA A 94 5.33 16.48 2.57
N TRP A 95 6.42 15.81 2.96
CA TRP A 95 6.98 15.92 4.31
C TRP A 95 7.60 17.28 4.60
N ARG A 96 8.26 17.90 3.63
CA ARG A 96 8.82 19.27 3.76
C ARG A 96 7.72 20.31 3.87
N ASP A 97 6.64 20.13 3.12
CA ASP A 97 5.54 21.08 3.02
C ASP A 97 4.48 20.87 4.13
N GLY A 98 4.72 19.94 5.06
CA GLY A 98 3.89 19.70 6.25
C GLY A 98 2.58 18.95 5.98
N ARG A 99 2.42 18.32 4.81
CA ARG A 99 1.15 17.68 4.40
C ARG A 99 0.79 16.51 5.29
N PHE A 100 1.79 15.72 5.72
CA PHE A 100 1.58 14.57 6.59
C PHE A 100 1.40 14.92 8.08
N GLU A 101 1.68 16.16 8.51
CA GLU A 101 1.59 16.55 9.93
C GLU A 101 0.16 16.43 10.48
N ARG A 102 -0.85 16.50 9.60
CA ARG A 102 -2.26 16.37 9.99
C ARG A 102 -2.72 14.93 10.15
N GLU A 103 -2.04 13.97 9.50
CA GLU A 103 -2.45 12.56 9.47
C GLU A 103 -1.59 11.66 10.37
N VAL A 104 -0.35 12.06 10.64
CA VAL A 104 0.59 11.26 11.43
C VAL A 104 0.43 11.56 12.93
N ALA A 105 -0.01 10.55 13.67
CA ALA A 105 0.00 10.58 15.13
C ALA A 105 1.36 10.14 15.68
N PRO A 106 2.04 10.94 16.53
CA PRO A 106 3.31 10.56 17.13
C PRO A 106 3.21 9.30 18.00
N VAL A 107 4.21 8.43 17.91
CA VAL A 107 4.35 7.22 18.73
C VAL A 107 5.46 7.45 19.75
N GLU A 108 5.08 7.46 21.03
CA GLU A 108 6.02 7.58 22.15
C GLU A 108 6.44 6.20 22.66
N ILE A 109 7.75 5.97 22.74
CA ILE A 109 8.37 4.73 23.20
C ILE A 109 9.17 5.04 24.46
N GLU A 110 8.73 4.48 25.60
CA GLU A 110 9.49 4.58 26.84
C GLU A 110 10.76 3.71 26.77
N THR A 111 11.92 4.35 26.93
CA THR A 111 13.22 3.66 27.00
C THR A 111 13.89 3.93 28.35
N ARG A 112 14.90 3.12 28.69
CA ARG A 112 15.73 3.37 29.88
C ARG A 112 16.42 4.74 29.89
N LYS A 113 16.58 5.38 28.73
CA LYS A 113 17.26 6.69 28.56
C LYS A 113 16.27 7.87 28.44
N GLY A 114 14.96 7.63 28.55
CA GLY A 114 13.90 8.61 28.32
C GLY A 114 12.91 8.16 27.24
N THR A 115 12.02 9.06 26.85
CA THR A 115 11.01 8.81 25.80
C THR A 115 11.60 9.09 24.42
N LEU A 116 11.51 8.11 23.52
CA LEU A 116 11.78 8.27 22.10
C LEU A 116 10.44 8.52 21.39
N THR A 117 10.33 9.60 20.63
CA THR A 117 9.13 9.90 19.84
C THR A 117 9.40 9.64 18.37
N ILE A 118 8.54 8.85 17.72
CA ILE A 118 8.52 8.62 16.28
C ILE A 118 7.35 9.41 15.71
N GLU A 119 7.62 10.43 14.90
CA GLU A 119 6.61 11.37 14.38
C GLU A 119 6.69 11.60 12.87
N ARG A 120 7.57 10.87 12.17
CA ARG A 120 7.76 10.97 10.72
C ARG A 120 7.99 9.60 10.10
N ASP A 121 7.58 9.43 8.85
CA ASP A 121 7.96 8.26 8.06
C ASP A 121 9.48 8.25 7.85
N GLU A 122 10.11 7.11 8.15
CA GLU A 122 11.57 6.94 8.03
C GLU A 122 12.01 6.24 6.74
N HIS A 123 11.06 5.70 5.97
CA HIS A 123 11.35 4.99 4.72
C HIS A 123 11.77 5.89 3.53
N PRO A 124 11.26 7.13 3.39
CA PRO A 124 11.64 8.00 2.28
C PRO A 124 13.15 8.22 2.21
N ARG A 125 13.69 8.17 0.98
CA ARG A 125 15.11 8.35 0.68
C ARG A 125 15.27 9.72 0.02
N ALA A 126 15.93 10.65 0.69
CA ALA A 126 16.14 12.00 0.17
C ALA A 126 17.08 12.00 -1.05
N GLY A 127 16.76 12.82 -2.05
CA GLY A 127 17.63 13.05 -3.22
C GLY A 127 17.85 11.84 -4.13
N VAL A 128 16.88 10.94 -4.23
CA VAL A 128 16.92 9.78 -5.14
C VAL A 128 16.98 10.24 -6.60
N THR A 129 17.97 9.74 -7.35
CA THR A 129 18.09 10.00 -8.79
C THR A 129 17.84 8.74 -9.60
N THR A 130 17.39 8.91 -10.84
CA THR A 130 17.25 7.81 -11.81
C THR A 130 18.57 7.09 -12.04
N GLU A 131 19.69 7.82 -12.07
CA GLU A 131 21.03 7.26 -12.25
C GLU A 131 21.42 6.37 -11.06
N GLY A 132 21.14 6.82 -9.82
CA GLY A 132 21.42 6.03 -8.63
C GLY A 132 20.54 4.79 -8.52
N LEU A 133 19.28 4.88 -8.98
CA LEU A 133 18.40 3.72 -9.05
C LEU A 133 18.87 2.70 -10.09
N ALA A 134 19.38 3.14 -11.24
CA ALA A 134 19.86 2.26 -12.31
C ALA A 134 21.04 1.36 -11.88
N GLU A 135 21.82 1.77 -10.88
CA GLU A 135 22.92 0.97 -10.31
C GLU A 135 22.44 -0.26 -9.51
N LEU A 136 21.17 -0.28 -9.10
CA LEU A 136 20.62 -1.37 -8.30
C LEU A 136 20.41 -2.63 -9.12
N LYS A 137 20.79 -3.77 -8.53
CA LYS A 137 20.60 -5.09 -9.14
C LYS A 137 19.15 -5.56 -8.99
N PRO A 138 18.60 -6.24 -10.01
CA PRO A 138 17.35 -6.97 -9.89
C PRO A 138 17.39 -7.97 -8.72
N VAL A 139 16.25 -8.11 -8.03
CA VAL A 139 16.15 -8.95 -6.83
C VAL A 139 15.54 -10.32 -7.14
N PHE A 140 14.53 -10.36 -8.02
CA PHE A 140 13.70 -11.55 -8.23
C PHE A 140 14.14 -12.39 -9.44
N ASP A 141 14.68 -11.75 -10.48
CA ASP A 141 15.36 -12.42 -11.59
C ASP A 141 16.71 -11.70 -11.83
N PRO A 142 17.84 -12.21 -11.31
CA PRO A 142 19.13 -11.54 -11.41
C PRO A 142 19.65 -11.33 -12.84
N ASP A 143 19.22 -12.16 -13.79
CA ASP A 143 19.75 -12.16 -15.14
C ASP A 143 18.90 -11.32 -16.10
N ASN A 144 17.57 -11.33 -15.93
CA ASN A 144 16.64 -10.65 -16.85
C ASN A 144 15.59 -9.77 -16.13
N GLY A 145 15.67 -9.64 -14.82
CA GLY A 145 14.70 -8.89 -14.03
C GLY A 145 14.86 -7.38 -14.15
N SER A 146 13.78 -6.70 -13.80
CA SER A 146 13.64 -5.25 -13.82
C SER A 146 13.29 -4.67 -12.44
N VAL A 147 12.80 -5.50 -11.53
CA VAL A 147 12.36 -5.12 -10.19
C VAL A 147 13.55 -5.13 -9.23
N THR A 148 13.74 -4.00 -8.55
CA THR A 148 14.82 -3.76 -7.58
C THR A 148 14.27 -3.22 -6.27
N ALA A 149 15.10 -3.20 -5.22
CA ALA A 149 14.78 -2.52 -3.96
C ALA A 149 14.55 -0.99 -4.11
N GLY A 150 14.94 -0.41 -5.25
CA GLY A 150 14.73 1.00 -5.56
C GLY A 150 13.32 1.29 -6.08
N ASN A 151 12.75 0.34 -6.83
CA ASN A 151 11.46 0.48 -7.52
C ASN A 151 10.36 -0.45 -6.98
N SER A 152 10.60 -1.07 -5.83
CA SER A 152 9.62 -1.79 -5.02
C SER A 152 9.40 -1.09 -3.67
N SER A 153 8.23 -1.28 -3.05
CA SER A 153 7.99 -0.84 -1.68
C SER A 153 8.85 -1.58 -0.66
N GLY A 154 9.10 -0.92 0.47
CA GLY A 154 9.81 -1.51 1.60
C GLY A 154 8.95 -2.38 2.51
N ILE A 155 9.65 -3.18 3.32
CA ILE A 155 9.11 -3.86 4.50
C ILE A 155 9.08 -2.84 5.63
N THR A 156 7.88 -2.48 6.10
CA THR A 156 7.69 -1.41 7.08
C THR A 156 6.63 -1.75 8.10
N ASP A 157 6.65 -1.05 9.22
CA ASP A 157 5.68 -1.15 10.30
C ASP A 157 4.75 0.07 10.29
N GLY A 158 3.48 -0.10 10.65
CA GLY A 158 2.57 1.04 10.75
C GLY A 158 1.14 0.65 11.09
N ALA A 159 0.36 1.64 11.50
CA ALA A 159 -1.07 1.53 11.72
C ALA A 159 -1.78 2.79 11.23
N ALA A 160 -2.97 2.60 10.65
CA ALA A 160 -3.83 3.68 10.19
C ALA A 160 -5.27 3.35 10.57
N SER A 161 -6.02 4.34 11.01
CA SER A 161 -7.41 4.16 11.41
C SER A 161 -8.24 5.40 11.15
N MET A 162 -9.55 5.21 11.05
CA MET A 162 -10.55 6.24 10.85
C MET A 162 -11.85 5.83 11.53
N LEU A 163 -12.64 6.82 11.94
CA LEU A 163 -14.02 6.59 12.35
C LEU A 163 -14.92 6.63 11.12
N VAL A 164 -15.75 5.59 10.96
CA VAL A 164 -16.81 5.55 9.96
C VAL A 164 -18.14 5.68 10.69
N LEU A 165 -18.97 6.63 10.26
CA LEU A 165 -20.23 6.96 10.91
C LEU A 165 -21.39 6.87 9.90
N ALA A 166 -22.57 6.50 10.41
CA ALA A 166 -23.81 6.77 9.69
C ALA A 166 -24.02 8.29 9.59
N GLY A 167 -24.49 8.80 8.43
CA GLY A 167 -24.70 10.24 8.24
C GLY A 167 -25.60 10.87 9.31
N GLU A 168 -26.74 10.23 9.59
CA GLU A 168 -27.63 10.67 10.67
C GLU A 168 -26.99 10.67 12.07
N THR A 169 -25.94 9.88 12.28
CA THR A 169 -25.23 9.83 13.56
C THR A 169 -24.20 10.94 13.64
N ALA A 170 -23.51 11.26 12.53
CA ALA A 170 -22.67 12.45 12.44
C ALA A 170 -23.47 13.73 12.74
N ASP A 171 -24.68 13.86 12.16
CA ASP A 171 -25.59 14.98 12.41
C ASP A 171 -25.99 15.09 13.90
N LYS A 172 -26.40 13.96 14.51
CA LYS A 172 -26.79 13.90 15.93
C LYS A 172 -25.64 14.25 16.87
N LEU A 173 -24.41 13.89 16.51
CA LEU A 173 -23.22 14.16 17.31
C LEU A 173 -22.60 15.54 17.04
N GLY A 174 -23.04 16.24 15.98
CA GLY A 174 -22.47 17.53 15.58
C GLY A 174 -21.02 17.42 15.09
N VAL A 175 -20.66 16.31 14.44
CA VAL A 175 -19.31 16.07 13.89
C VAL A 175 -19.33 16.28 12.39
N GLU A 176 -18.44 17.14 11.89
CA GLU A 176 -18.27 17.37 10.44
C GLU A 176 -17.47 16.21 9.82
N PRO A 177 -18.04 15.44 8.87
CA PRO A 177 -17.31 14.37 8.19
C PRO A 177 -16.25 14.92 7.23
N ILE A 178 -15.06 14.28 7.19
CA ILE A 178 -14.00 14.64 6.22
C ILE A 178 -14.43 14.34 4.78
N ALA A 179 -15.11 13.21 4.58
CA ALA A 179 -15.63 12.80 3.29
C ALA A 179 -16.86 11.91 3.45
N ARG A 180 -17.60 11.74 2.35
CA ARG A 180 -18.71 10.79 2.25
C ARG A 180 -18.30 9.61 1.39
N TRP A 181 -18.48 8.40 1.91
CA TRP A 181 -18.33 7.20 1.10
C TRP A 181 -19.42 7.10 0.03
N VAL A 182 -19.03 6.82 -1.21
CA VAL A 182 -19.95 6.68 -2.35
C VAL A 182 -20.18 5.22 -2.71
N SER A 183 -19.11 4.48 -2.99
CA SER A 183 -19.15 3.07 -3.39
C SER A 183 -17.79 2.40 -3.17
N SER A 184 -17.75 1.08 -3.22
CA SER A 184 -16.51 0.29 -3.21
C SER A 184 -16.71 -1.01 -3.97
N ARG A 185 -15.65 -1.53 -4.57
CA ARG A 185 -15.67 -2.76 -5.35
C ARG A 185 -14.49 -3.65 -5.00
N VAL A 186 -14.70 -4.97 -5.07
CA VAL A 186 -13.67 -5.99 -4.93
C VAL A 186 -13.84 -6.95 -6.10
N ASP A 187 -12.77 -7.17 -6.86
CA ASP A 187 -12.75 -8.09 -7.99
C ASP A 187 -11.48 -8.96 -7.92
N GLY A 188 -11.54 -10.14 -8.53
CA GLY A 188 -10.44 -11.10 -8.55
C GLY A 188 -9.72 -11.13 -9.89
N VAL A 189 -8.44 -11.47 -9.86
CA VAL A 189 -7.59 -11.71 -11.03
C VAL A 189 -6.81 -13.00 -10.83
N GLN A 190 -6.08 -13.44 -11.87
CA GLN A 190 -5.17 -14.57 -11.73
C GLN A 190 -4.03 -14.23 -10.76
N PRO A 191 -3.63 -15.16 -9.86
CA PRO A 191 -2.58 -14.89 -8.87
C PRO A 191 -1.24 -14.45 -9.47
N GLU A 192 -0.86 -15.00 -10.61
CA GLU A 192 0.40 -14.66 -11.30
C GLU A 192 0.52 -13.20 -11.77
N ILE A 193 -0.60 -12.50 -11.85
CA ILE A 193 -0.70 -11.10 -12.28
C ILE A 193 -1.45 -10.26 -11.23
N MET A 194 -1.38 -10.65 -9.96
CA MET A 194 -2.17 -10.04 -8.86
C MET A 194 -2.13 -8.51 -8.86
N GLY A 195 -1.00 -7.91 -9.25
CA GLY A 195 -0.82 -6.46 -9.29
C GLY A 195 -1.76 -5.72 -10.25
N ILE A 196 -2.40 -6.40 -11.21
CA ILE A 196 -3.42 -5.82 -12.09
C ILE A 196 -4.82 -5.77 -11.45
N GLY A 197 -5.00 -6.34 -10.26
CA GLY A 197 -6.26 -6.37 -9.52
C GLY A 197 -7.02 -5.03 -9.45
N PRO A 198 -6.35 -3.86 -9.33
CA PRO A 198 -7.02 -2.57 -9.39
C PRO A 198 -7.80 -2.31 -10.69
N VAL A 199 -7.37 -2.84 -11.84
CA VAL A 199 -8.00 -2.57 -13.15
C VAL A 199 -9.46 -3.02 -13.21
N PRO A 200 -9.81 -4.30 -12.99
CA PRO A 200 -11.21 -4.71 -12.99
C PRO A 200 -12.00 -4.04 -11.85
N ALA A 201 -11.39 -3.85 -10.68
CA ALA A 201 -12.04 -3.20 -9.55
C ALA A 201 -12.46 -1.76 -9.86
N VAL A 202 -11.58 -0.98 -10.46
CA VAL A 202 -11.84 0.41 -10.87
C VAL A 202 -12.84 0.45 -12.03
N ARG A 203 -12.65 -0.34 -13.09
CA ARG A 203 -13.59 -0.36 -14.24
C ARG A 203 -15.01 -0.68 -13.80
N ASN A 204 -15.19 -1.73 -13.01
CA ASN A 204 -16.50 -2.13 -12.50
C ASN A 204 -17.08 -1.10 -11.53
N LEU A 205 -16.25 -0.44 -10.73
CA LEU A 205 -16.68 0.65 -9.84
C LEU A 205 -17.23 1.81 -10.66
N LEU A 206 -16.46 2.33 -11.62
CA LEU A 206 -16.82 3.45 -12.50
C LEU A 206 -18.09 3.14 -13.31
N GLU A 207 -18.20 1.92 -13.85
CA GLU A 207 -19.40 1.48 -14.56
C GLU A 207 -20.64 1.49 -13.64
N SER A 208 -20.50 0.94 -12.43
CA SER A 208 -21.62 0.85 -11.48
C SER A 208 -22.08 2.20 -10.93
N THR A 209 -21.16 3.17 -10.78
CA THR A 209 -21.46 4.52 -10.27
C THR A 209 -21.77 5.51 -11.38
N ARG A 210 -21.47 5.17 -12.64
CA ARG A 210 -21.54 6.05 -13.81
C ARG A 210 -20.69 7.32 -13.66
N VAL A 211 -19.59 7.21 -12.94
CA VAL A 211 -18.59 8.26 -12.76
C VAL A 211 -17.48 8.06 -13.79
N SER A 212 -17.00 9.13 -14.42
CA SER A 212 -15.81 9.07 -15.27
C SER A 212 -14.55 9.12 -14.42
N LEU A 213 -13.45 8.53 -14.92
CA LEU A 213 -12.14 8.72 -14.29
C LEU A 213 -11.74 10.21 -14.27
N ASP A 214 -12.15 10.97 -15.30
CA ASP A 214 -11.90 12.42 -15.39
C ASP A 214 -12.59 13.24 -14.29
N ASP A 215 -13.65 12.69 -13.68
CA ASP A 215 -14.39 13.31 -12.58
C ASP A 215 -13.70 13.09 -11.22
N ILE A 216 -12.61 12.32 -11.18
CA ILE A 216 -11.87 12.01 -9.95
C ILE A 216 -10.68 12.96 -9.83
N ASP A 217 -10.69 13.82 -8.81
CA ASP A 217 -9.66 14.85 -8.60
C ASP A 217 -8.33 14.29 -8.05
N LEU A 218 -8.40 13.27 -7.19
CA LEU A 218 -7.24 12.68 -6.53
C LEU A 218 -7.37 11.16 -6.48
N ILE A 219 -6.26 10.47 -6.72
CA ILE A 219 -6.18 9.02 -6.78
C ILE A 219 -5.03 8.55 -5.92
N GLU A 220 -5.32 7.68 -4.96
CA GLU A 220 -4.32 6.92 -4.23
C GLU A 220 -4.34 5.46 -4.70
N LEU A 221 -3.26 5.03 -5.34
CA LEU A 221 -3.01 3.66 -5.78
C LEU A 221 -1.76 3.14 -5.06
N ASN A 222 -1.92 2.10 -4.24
CA ASN A 222 -0.79 1.53 -3.52
C ASN A 222 0.34 1.08 -4.46
N GLU A 223 1.58 1.46 -4.14
CA GLU A 223 2.77 1.22 -4.97
C GLU A 223 3.58 0.03 -4.43
N ALA A 224 3.06 -1.20 -4.49
CA ALA A 224 3.84 -2.36 -4.07
C ALA A 224 5.09 -2.52 -4.95
N PHE A 225 4.94 -2.31 -6.26
CA PHE A 225 6.01 -2.32 -7.26
C PHE A 225 5.69 -1.30 -8.37
N ALA A 226 6.71 -0.60 -8.87
CA ALA A 226 6.54 0.34 -9.97
C ALA A 226 5.96 -0.34 -11.23
N ALA A 227 6.40 -1.58 -11.54
CA ALA A 227 5.83 -2.37 -12.63
C ALA A 227 4.31 -2.58 -12.48
N GLN A 228 3.82 -2.83 -11.27
CA GLN A 228 2.38 -3.01 -11.05
C GLN A 228 1.63 -1.68 -11.25
N VAL A 229 2.16 -0.56 -10.74
CA VAL A 229 1.52 0.74 -10.91
C VAL A 229 1.42 1.10 -12.40
N LEU A 230 2.53 0.97 -13.12
CA LEU A 230 2.62 1.29 -14.55
C LEU A 230 1.74 0.36 -15.40
N ALA A 231 1.61 -0.92 -15.04
CA ALA A 231 0.68 -1.84 -15.71
C ALA A 231 -0.78 -1.40 -15.54
N VAL A 232 -1.17 -1.01 -14.32
CA VAL A 232 -2.53 -0.50 -14.03
C VAL A 232 -2.77 0.81 -14.78
N ASP A 233 -1.79 1.71 -14.77
CA ASP A 233 -1.86 3.00 -15.48
C ASP A 233 -2.03 2.83 -17.00
N ARG A 234 -1.34 1.87 -17.62
CA ARG A 234 -1.53 1.56 -19.05
C ARG A 234 -2.95 1.09 -19.40
N GLU A 235 -3.66 0.48 -18.46
CA GLU A 235 -5.05 0.00 -18.66
C GLU A 235 -6.11 1.07 -18.34
N LEU A 236 -5.82 1.99 -17.41
CA LEU A 236 -6.81 2.95 -16.90
C LEU A 236 -6.56 4.38 -17.38
N GLY A 237 -5.31 4.75 -17.67
CA GLY A 237 -4.90 6.07 -18.14
C GLY A 237 -5.07 7.13 -17.08
N PHE A 238 -4.38 7.02 -15.95
CA PHE A 238 -4.48 8.01 -14.88
C PHE A 238 -3.81 9.33 -15.30
N ASP A 239 -4.34 10.45 -14.78
CA ASP A 239 -3.61 11.71 -14.81
C ASP A 239 -2.45 11.65 -13.80
N PRO A 240 -1.18 11.75 -14.22
CA PRO A 240 -0.04 11.70 -13.32
C PRO A 240 -0.07 12.76 -12.23
N GLU A 241 -0.72 13.89 -12.48
CA GLU A 241 -0.85 15.01 -11.52
C GLU A 241 -1.92 14.76 -10.45
N ARG A 242 -2.73 13.71 -10.61
CA ARG A 242 -3.77 13.29 -9.65
C ARG A 242 -3.42 12.01 -8.91
N LEU A 243 -2.53 11.19 -9.48
CA LEU A 243 -2.11 9.91 -8.92
C LEU A 243 -0.99 10.08 -7.89
N ASN A 244 -1.21 9.66 -6.65
CA ASN A 244 -0.23 9.63 -5.56
C ASN A 244 0.55 10.95 -5.45
N VAL A 245 -0.17 12.06 -5.29
CA VAL A 245 0.40 13.42 -5.35
C VAL A 245 1.41 13.69 -4.22
N ASN A 246 1.27 12.98 -3.10
CA ASN A 246 2.17 13.04 -1.95
C ASN A 246 3.21 11.91 -1.93
N GLY A 247 3.31 11.14 -3.02
CA GLY A 247 4.12 9.91 -3.06
C GLY A 247 3.39 8.73 -2.41
N GLY A 248 3.84 7.53 -2.75
CA GLY A 248 3.23 6.28 -2.32
C GLY A 248 4.22 5.31 -1.70
N ALA A 249 3.85 4.03 -1.68
CA ALA A 249 4.50 2.99 -0.89
C ALA A 249 5.96 2.67 -1.27
N ILE A 250 6.43 3.01 -2.48
CA ILE A 250 7.85 2.90 -2.83
C ILE A 250 8.69 3.87 -1.98
N ALA A 251 8.13 5.03 -1.63
CA ALA A 251 8.76 6.00 -0.76
C ALA A 251 8.38 5.82 0.71
N LEU A 252 7.11 5.55 0.99
CA LEU A 252 6.54 5.62 2.33
C LEU A 252 6.48 4.24 3.03
N GLY A 253 6.72 3.15 2.30
CA GLY A 253 6.65 1.79 2.80
C GLY A 253 5.29 1.13 2.58
N HIS A 254 5.25 -0.20 2.75
CA HIS A 254 4.07 -1.02 2.56
C HIS A 254 3.82 -1.96 3.75
N PRO A 255 3.34 -1.44 4.90
CA PRO A 255 2.90 -2.29 6.00
C PRO A 255 1.62 -3.03 5.58
N ILE A 256 1.72 -4.31 5.20
CA ILE A 256 0.69 -5.03 4.42
C ILE A 256 -0.72 -4.88 5.02
N GLY A 257 -0.92 -5.27 6.28
CA GLY A 257 -2.20 -5.17 6.98
C GLY A 257 -2.73 -3.75 7.23
N CYS A 258 -1.88 -2.72 7.04
CA CYS A 258 -2.21 -1.31 7.24
C CYS A 258 -2.45 -0.56 5.92
N SER A 259 -1.79 -0.96 4.84
CA SER A 259 -1.61 -0.12 3.64
C SER A 259 -2.89 0.37 3.00
N GLY A 260 -3.93 -0.48 2.93
CA GLY A 260 -5.24 -0.05 2.41
C GLY A 260 -5.93 1.02 3.26
N ALA A 261 -5.72 1.02 4.58
CA ALA A 261 -6.19 2.09 5.45
C ALA A 261 -5.28 3.32 5.35
N ARG A 262 -3.96 3.13 5.25
CA ARG A 262 -2.98 4.23 5.13
C ARG A 262 -3.26 5.10 3.91
N ILE A 263 -3.37 4.51 2.72
CA ILE A 263 -3.61 5.29 1.49
C ILE A 263 -4.96 6.01 1.53
N LEU A 264 -5.96 5.45 2.22
CA LEU A 264 -7.24 6.11 2.38
C LEU A 264 -7.17 7.27 3.37
N VAL A 265 -6.40 7.16 4.47
CA VAL A 265 -6.12 8.28 5.36
C VAL A 265 -5.44 9.41 4.59
N THR A 266 -4.39 9.10 3.83
CA THR A 266 -3.68 10.09 3.01
C THR A 266 -4.60 10.78 2.00
N LEU A 267 -5.43 10.01 1.29
CA LEU A 267 -6.42 10.58 0.37
C LEU A 267 -7.39 11.53 1.08
N LEU A 268 -7.93 11.12 2.24
CA LEU A 268 -8.88 11.93 3.00
C LEU A 268 -8.28 13.25 3.47
N HIS A 269 -7.01 13.27 3.88
CA HIS A 269 -6.33 14.48 4.32
C HIS A 269 -5.93 15.41 3.16
N GLU A 270 -5.53 14.86 2.00
CA GLU A 270 -5.21 15.68 0.83
C GLU A 270 -6.45 16.31 0.18
N MET A 271 -7.63 15.71 0.35
CA MET A 271 -8.90 16.28 -0.12
C MET A 271 -9.37 17.53 0.68
N GLN A 272 -8.70 17.88 1.79
CA GLN A 272 -9.07 19.02 2.66
C GLN A 272 -8.33 20.31 2.33
#